data_AF-A0A2W4QMB5-F1
#
_entry.id   AF-A0A2W4QMB5-F1
#
_cell.length_a   1.000
_cell.length_b   1.000
_cell.length_c   1.000
_cell.angle_alpha   90.00
_cell.angle_beta   90.00
_cell.angle_gamma   90.00
#
_symmetry.space_group_name_H-M   'P 1'
#
loop_
_entity.id
_entity.type
_entity.pdbx_description
1 polymer ?
#
loop_
_entity_poly.entity_id
_entity_poly.type
_entity_poly.pdbx_seq_one_letter_code
_entity_poly.pdbx_strand_id
1 'polypeptide(L)'
;MALYPWESFAAGDHAGTRPVAEGLAGDGVWTGPAVEAAPFDWAVASWNGAGDRIEVFLRVRVGTAWSPWFSFGRWSSTGERGSVAGQRHAAFGRLETDTLLLDRPAEAYQFRVALRGAVLRGLWLAAALKDERPDEPPHTPAWGVDLDVPARSQMVYPEGGRVWCSPVSLAMVMAYYGHAESIPDETVPGVYDPVYGGHGNWPFNTAYASTRGFRAYVDRFGAFAPLERWIARGRAGIAPVAYGRAWLPNAPIARTGGQNLVGRGCTGGGGGG
;
A
#
# COMPACT_ATOMS: atom_id res chain seq x y z
N MET A 1 5.13 -11.53 10.39
CA MET A 1 4.35 -10.45 9.71
C MET A 1 3.66 -9.55 10.74
N ALA A 2 3.71 -8.23 10.55
CA ALA A 2 3.03 -7.27 11.43
C ALA A 2 2.65 -6.00 10.68
N LEU A 3 1.48 -5.46 11.02
CA LEU A 3 1.03 -4.13 10.63
C LEU A 3 1.17 -3.21 11.84
N TYR A 4 1.98 -2.16 11.72
CA TYR A 4 2.21 -1.19 12.78
C TYR A 4 1.49 0.11 12.44
N PRO A 5 0.27 0.35 13.00
CA PRO A 5 -0.40 1.64 12.87
C PRO A 5 0.32 2.69 13.72
N TRP A 6 0.44 3.90 13.18
CA TRP A 6 0.86 5.07 13.92
C TRP A 6 -0.36 5.89 14.31
N GLU A 7 -0.71 5.87 15.59
CA GLU A 7 -1.99 6.42 16.07
C GLU A 7 -1.89 7.85 16.60
N SER A 8 -0.68 8.31 16.95
CA SER A 8 -0.49 9.65 17.52
C SER A 8 0.82 10.28 17.10
N PHE A 9 0.75 11.52 16.60
CA PHE A 9 1.91 12.32 16.25
C PHE A 9 2.36 13.26 17.38
N ALA A 10 1.92 13.03 18.62
CA ALA A 10 2.32 13.88 19.75
C ALA A 10 3.77 13.67 20.19
N ALA A 11 4.29 12.45 20.02
CA ALA A 11 5.67 12.12 20.33
C ALA A 11 6.58 12.33 19.12
N GLY A 12 7.83 12.68 19.40
CA GLY A 12 8.87 12.91 18.40
C GLY A 12 9.25 14.38 18.26
N ASP A 13 10.15 14.64 17.33
CA ASP A 13 10.69 15.97 17.07
C ASP A 13 9.88 16.67 15.98
N HIS A 14 9.34 17.84 16.34
CA HIS A 14 8.55 18.69 15.44
C HIS A 14 9.36 19.92 15.03
N ALA A 15 9.69 20.00 13.75
CA ALA A 15 10.31 21.17 13.14
C ALA A 15 9.33 21.79 12.14
N GLY A 16 8.49 22.74 12.58
CA GLY A 16 7.47 23.40 11.75
C GLY A 16 6.14 22.62 11.59
N THR A 17 6.15 21.33 11.92
CA THR A 17 4.92 20.54 12.07
C THR A 17 4.36 20.62 13.49
N ARG A 18 3.11 20.21 13.68
CA ARG A 18 2.49 20.04 15.00
C ARG A 18 1.37 18.99 14.95
N PRO A 19 1.14 18.24 16.03
CA PRO A 19 -0.05 17.41 16.14
C PRO A 19 -1.31 18.28 16.13
N VAL A 20 -2.34 17.80 15.47
CA VAL A 20 -3.71 18.36 15.42
C VAL A 20 -4.71 17.25 15.68
N ALA A 21 -5.98 17.58 15.92
CA ALA A 21 -7.02 16.57 16.21
C ALA A 21 -7.13 15.53 15.09
N GLU A 22 -6.92 15.95 13.85
CA GLU A 22 -7.01 15.13 12.65
C GLU A 22 -5.70 14.41 12.28
N GLY A 23 -4.61 14.58 13.05
CA GLY A 23 -3.31 13.95 12.80
C GLY A 23 -2.12 14.91 12.95
N LEU A 24 -1.38 15.14 11.87
CA LEU A 24 -0.18 15.98 11.80
C LEU A 24 -0.34 17.03 10.70
N ALA A 25 -0.06 18.29 11.03
CA ALA A 25 -0.16 19.42 10.10
C ALA A 25 1.03 20.39 10.25
N GLY A 26 1.08 21.39 9.38
CA GLY A 26 2.12 22.42 9.35
C GLY A 26 3.14 22.19 8.25
N ASP A 27 3.95 23.22 7.98
CA ASP A 27 4.97 23.19 6.94
C ASP A 27 6.33 22.92 7.59
N GLY A 28 6.85 21.71 7.36
CA GLY A 28 8.08 21.30 8.01
C GLY A 28 8.25 19.79 8.08
N VAL A 29 8.98 19.33 9.10
CA VAL A 29 9.33 17.93 9.31
C VAL A 29 8.86 17.47 10.68
N TRP A 30 8.34 16.26 10.75
CA TRP A 30 8.18 15.48 11.96
C TRP A 30 9.10 14.27 11.91
N THR A 31 9.82 13.97 13.00
CA THR A 31 10.56 12.72 13.16
C THR A 31 10.00 12.00 14.38
N GLY A 32 9.34 10.86 14.18
CA GLY A 32 8.77 10.07 15.27
C GLY A 32 9.85 9.40 16.13
N PRO A 33 9.52 8.88 17.32
CA PRO A 33 10.45 8.06 18.09
C PRO A 33 10.84 6.77 17.35
N ALA A 34 11.98 6.19 17.72
CA ALA A 34 12.34 4.85 17.27
C ALA A 34 11.40 3.81 17.91
N VAL A 35 10.99 2.82 17.13
CA VAL A 35 10.05 1.78 17.55
C VAL A 35 10.69 0.41 17.30
N GLU A 36 10.74 -0.39 18.36
CA GLU A 36 11.12 -1.81 18.28
C GLU A 36 10.02 -2.60 17.55
N ALA A 37 10.43 -3.56 16.74
CA ALA A 37 9.57 -4.35 15.89
C ALA A 37 10.01 -5.82 15.90
N ALA A 38 9.08 -6.73 15.60
CA ALA A 38 9.46 -8.08 15.23
C ALA A 38 10.39 -8.05 14.00
N PRO A 39 11.38 -8.96 13.88
CA PRO A 39 12.32 -8.96 12.77
C PRO A 39 11.63 -8.90 11.39
N PHE A 40 12.14 -8.05 10.49
CA PHE A 40 11.59 -7.89 9.14
C PHE A 40 12.67 -7.55 8.12
N ASP A 41 12.57 -8.06 6.89
CA ASP A 41 13.44 -7.72 5.76
C ASP A 41 12.67 -7.26 4.52
N TRP A 42 11.35 -7.10 4.66
CA TRP A 42 10.43 -6.55 3.70
C TRP A 42 9.52 -5.55 4.42
N ALA A 43 9.33 -4.35 3.86
CA ALA A 43 8.37 -3.40 4.40
C ALA A 43 7.77 -2.45 3.35
N VAL A 44 6.53 -2.02 3.59
CA VAL A 44 5.84 -0.97 2.84
C VAL A 44 5.23 0.02 3.82
N ALA A 45 5.59 1.30 3.70
CA ALA A 45 4.95 2.37 4.44
C ALA A 45 3.77 2.92 3.63
N SER A 46 2.61 3.12 4.26
CA SER A 46 1.43 3.69 3.62
C SER A 46 0.81 4.76 4.52
N TRP A 47 0.10 5.72 3.93
CA TRP A 47 -0.42 6.86 4.68
C TRP A 47 -1.76 7.34 4.16
N ASN A 48 -2.46 8.07 5.02
CA ASN A 48 -3.70 8.78 4.69
C ASN A 48 -3.49 10.26 4.97
N GLY A 49 -3.93 11.12 4.06
CA GLY A 49 -3.68 12.55 4.15
C GLY A 49 -4.09 13.26 2.88
N ALA A 50 -4.06 14.59 2.93
CA ALA A 50 -4.38 15.42 1.78
C ALA A 50 -3.59 16.74 1.84
N GLY A 51 -3.39 17.34 0.68
CA GLY A 51 -2.75 18.65 0.54
C GLY A 51 -1.70 18.71 -0.56
N ASP A 52 -0.87 19.76 -0.50
CA ASP A 52 0.12 20.05 -1.54
C ASP A 52 1.26 19.02 -1.56
N ARG A 53 1.86 18.69 -0.40
CA ARG A 53 2.93 17.70 -0.36
C ARG A 53 3.02 16.95 0.97
N ILE A 54 3.08 15.62 0.85
CA ILE A 54 3.43 14.67 1.91
C ILE A 54 4.60 13.83 1.38
N GLU A 55 5.70 13.75 2.12
CA GLU A 55 6.80 12.83 1.83
C GLU A 55 7.11 12.00 3.08
N VAL A 56 6.97 10.69 2.97
CA VAL A 56 7.18 9.73 4.07
C VAL A 56 8.54 9.08 3.92
N PHE A 57 9.30 9.09 5.00
CA PHE A 57 10.61 8.48 5.09
C PHE A 57 10.63 7.40 6.17
N LEU A 58 11.37 6.33 5.92
CA LEU A 58 11.65 5.28 6.89
C LEU A 58 13.16 5.08 7.00
N ARG A 59 13.64 4.90 8.22
CA ARG A 59 14.94 4.25 8.44
C ARG A 59 14.76 3.05 9.34
N VAL A 60 15.67 2.10 9.25
CA VAL A 60 15.60 0.83 9.97
C VAL A 60 16.89 0.59 10.74
N ARG A 61 16.82 -0.20 11.81
CA ARG A 61 17.97 -0.63 12.60
C ARG A 61 18.25 -2.10 12.34
N VAL A 62 19.48 -2.41 11.94
CA VAL A 62 19.99 -3.77 11.74
C VAL A 62 21.13 -3.99 12.73
N GLY A 63 20.91 -4.80 13.76
CA GLY A 63 21.82 -4.90 14.89
C GLY A 63 21.93 -3.56 15.62
N THR A 64 23.11 -2.95 15.68
CA THR A 64 23.31 -1.64 16.34
C THR A 64 23.28 -0.45 15.37
N ALA A 65 23.25 -0.70 14.06
CA ALA A 65 23.40 0.35 13.06
C ALA A 65 22.04 0.78 12.50
N TRP A 66 21.84 2.10 12.38
CA TRP A 66 20.70 2.69 11.70
C TRP A 66 21.03 2.96 10.23
N SER A 67 20.10 2.63 9.34
CA SER A 67 20.20 2.99 7.92
C SER A 67 20.11 4.51 7.74
N PRO A 68 20.62 5.04 6.62
CA PRO A 68 20.12 6.30 6.10
C PRO A 68 18.61 6.21 5.83
N TRP A 69 17.98 7.37 5.61
CA TRP A 69 16.55 7.44 5.30
C TRP A 69 16.26 6.94 3.88
N PHE A 70 15.23 6.12 3.75
CA PHE A 70 14.56 5.78 2.49
C PHE A 70 13.30 6.62 2.36
N SER A 71 13.07 7.24 1.20
CA SER A 71 11.87 8.02 0.88
C SER A 71 10.88 7.16 0.09
N PHE A 72 9.64 7.04 0.59
CA PHE A 72 8.53 6.39 -0.11
C PHE A 72 7.88 7.30 -1.17
N GLY A 73 8.53 8.42 -1.50
CA GLY A 73 8.10 9.33 -2.55
C GLY A 73 7.35 10.54 -2.03
N ARG A 74 7.23 11.53 -2.92
CA ARG A 74 6.47 12.77 -2.71
C ARG A 74 5.08 12.56 -3.27
N TRP A 75 4.08 12.84 -2.47
CA TRP A 75 2.70 12.71 -2.88
C TRP A 75 1.95 14.01 -2.64
N SER A 76 1.07 14.33 -3.57
CA SER A 76 0.21 15.50 -3.57
C SER A 76 -1.23 15.07 -3.83
N SER A 77 -2.24 15.79 -3.35
CA SER A 77 -3.62 15.51 -3.72
C SER A 77 -3.92 15.92 -5.17
N THR A 78 -3.38 17.05 -5.63
CA THR A 78 -3.72 17.64 -6.94
C THR A 78 -2.51 18.04 -7.76
N GLY A 79 -1.31 18.01 -7.19
CA GLY A 79 -0.06 18.42 -7.85
C GLY A 79 0.81 17.25 -8.26
N GLU A 80 2.10 17.55 -8.40
CA GLU A 80 3.12 16.57 -8.73
C GLU A 80 3.29 15.53 -7.61
N ARG A 81 3.45 14.28 -8.04
CA ARG A 81 3.74 13.14 -7.18
C ARG A 81 4.79 12.27 -7.87
N GLY A 82 5.56 11.51 -7.11
CA GLY A 82 6.53 10.58 -7.67
C GLY A 82 7.33 9.84 -6.59
N SER A 83 7.60 8.57 -6.84
CA SER A 83 8.57 7.79 -6.07
C SER A 83 10.00 8.34 -6.25
N VAL A 84 10.96 7.81 -5.50
CA VAL A 84 12.38 8.15 -5.64
C VAL A 84 13.13 6.91 -6.11
N ALA A 85 13.66 6.95 -7.34
CA ALA A 85 14.38 5.84 -7.94
C ALA A 85 15.80 5.66 -7.39
N GLY A 86 16.34 4.44 -7.51
CA GLY A 86 17.77 4.17 -7.28
C GLY A 86 18.20 4.19 -5.82
N GLN A 87 17.27 4.11 -4.86
CA GLN A 87 17.59 4.16 -3.44
C GLN A 87 18.21 2.85 -2.97
N ARG A 88 19.54 2.82 -2.83
CA ARG A 88 20.28 1.69 -2.27
C ARG A 88 21.28 2.20 -1.24
N HIS A 89 21.23 1.63 -0.05
CA HIS A 89 22.16 1.90 1.04
C HIS A 89 22.96 0.63 1.33
N ALA A 90 24.28 0.69 1.11
CA ALA A 90 25.18 -0.44 1.34
C ALA A 90 25.04 -0.95 2.79
N ALA A 91 25.09 -2.28 2.96
CA ALA A 91 24.90 -3.00 4.22
C ALA A 91 23.48 -2.98 4.83
N PHE A 92 22.51 -2.31 4.19
CA PHE A 92 21.12 -2.26 4.62
C PHE A 92 20.17 -2.87 3.59
N GLY A 93 20.19 -2.37 2.35
CA GLY A 93 19.28 -2.82 1.31
C GLY A 93 18.89 -1.71 0.35
N ARG A 94 17.68 -1.82 -0.20
CA ARG A 94 17.17 -0.88 -1.21
C ARG A 94 15.67 -0.66 -1.07
N LEU A 95 15.22 0.51 -1.51
CA LEU A 95 13.80 0.75 -1.78
C LEU A 95 13.58 0.59 -3.29
N GLU A 96 12.70 -0.32 -3.66
CA GLU A 96 12.09 -0.32 -5.00
C GLU A 96 11.08 0.84 -5.10
N THR A 97 10.14 0.81 -6.05
CA THR A 97 9.12 1.89 -6.18
C THR A 97 8.45 2.25 -4.85
N ASP A 98 8.03 1.24 -4.09
CA ASP A 98 7.32 1.40 -2.81
C ASP A 98 7.68 0.35 -1.75
N THR A 99 8.62 -0.54 -2.05
CA THR A 99 8.91 -1.71 -1.22
C THR A 99 10.35 -1.66 -0.74
N LEU A 100 10.53 -1.62 0.58
CA LEU A 100 11.83 -1.74 1.22
C LEU A 100 12.23 -3.21 1.29
N LEU A 101 13.36 -3.53 0.66
CA LEU A 101 13.97 -4.85 0.66
C LEU A 101 15.33 -4.76 1.34
N LEU A 102 15.44 -5.39 2.50
CA LEU A 102 16.65 -5.40 3.30
C LEU A 102 17.51 -6.63 3.00
N ASP A 103 18.82 -6.44 3.08
CA ASP A 103 19.81 -7.50 2.90
C ASP A 103 19.89 -8.39 4.15
N ARG A 104 19.53 -7.85 5.32
CA ARG A 104 19.39 -8.54 6.61
C ARG A 104 18.15 -8.04 7.36
N PRO A 105 17.52 -8.86 8.21
CA PRO A 105 16.40 -8.42 9.02
C PRO A 105 16.75 -7.22 9.90
N ALA A 106 15.86 -6.24 9.95
CA ALA A 106 15.87 -5.15 10.91
C ALA A 106 14.99 -5.50 12.12
N GLU A 107 15.31 -4.93 13.28
CA GLU A 107 14.56 -5.13 14.53
C GLU A 107 13.90 -3.84 15.05
N ALA A 108 14.17 -2.70 14.43
CA ALA A 108 13.51 -1.45 14.76
C ALA A 108 13.39 -0.56 13.53
N TYR A 109 12.46 0.38 13.60
CA TYR A 109 12.28 1.39 12.57
C TYR A 109 12.02 2.76 13.17
N GLN A 110 12.13 3.78 12.33
CA GLN A 110 11.75 5.14 12.69
C GLN A 110 11.17 5.84 11.46
N PHE A 111 10.08 6.56 11.66
CA PHE A 111 9.46 7.39 10.64
C PHE A 111 9.96 8.83 10.69
N ARG A 112 10.00 9.45 9.51
CA ARG A 112 10.06 10.89 9.35
C ARG A 112 9.07 11.28 8.27
N VAL A 113 8.40 12.41 8.45
CA VAL A 113 7.43 12.94 7.48
C VAL A 113 7.77 14.40 7.22
N ALA A 114 7.86 14.76 5.95
CA ALA A 114 7.90 16.16 5.53
C ALA A 114 6.54 16.57 4.97
N LEU A 115 6.01 17.69 5.44
CA LEU A 115 4.73 18.28 5.04
C LEU A 115 4.94 19.67 4.48
N ARG A 116 4.15 20.02 3.46
CA ARG A 116 3.96 21.39 2.97
C ARG A 116 2.53 21.54 2.48
N GLY A 117 1.79 22.49 3.03
CA GLY A 117 0.38 22.73 2.70
C GLY A 117 -0.48 21.46 2.80
N ALA A 118 -0.18 20.57 3.75
CA ALA A 118 -0.79 19.25 3.85
C ALA A 118 -1.07 18.81 5.29
N VAL A 119 -1.98 17.85 5.41
CA VAL A 119 -2.33 17.17 6.66
C VAL A 119 -2.17 15.67 6.45
N LEU A 120 -1.37 15.05 7.32
CA LEU A 120 -1.26 13.60 7.44
C LEU A 120 -2.22 13.13 8.54
N ARG A 121 -3.14 12.25 8.20
CA ARG A 121 -4.18 11.72 9.11
C ARG A 121 -3.88 10.34 9.65
N GLY A 122 -3.03 9.57 8.98
CA GLY A 122 -2.63 8.24 9.42
C GLY A 122 -1.41 7.73 8.68
N LEU A 123 -0.67 6.86 9.34
CA LEU A 123 0.57 6.28 8.85
C LEU A 123 0.67 4.83 9.33
N TRP A 124 1.11 3.92 8.46
CA TRP A 124 1.25 2.51 8.76
C TRP A 124 2.56 1.97 8.19
N LEU A 125 3.13 0.99 8.88
CA LEU A 125 4.18 0.12 8.34
C LEU A 125 3.66 -1.31 8.24
N ALA A 126 3.52 -1.84 7.02
CA ALA A 126 3.45 -3.28 6.83
C ALA A 126 4.87 -3.83 6.80
N ALA A 127 5.20 -4.77 7.67
CA ALA A 127 6.53 -5.37 7.72
C ALA A 127 6.47 -6.88 7.92
N ALA A 128 7.40 -7.60 7.29
CA ALA A 128 7.47 -9.05 7.38
C ALA A 128 8.87 -9.56 7.00
N LEU A 129 9.10 -10.84 7.27
CA LEU A 129 10.17 -11.59 6.63
C LEU A 129 9.68 -12.03 5.23
N LYS A 130 10.47 -11.79 4.19
CA LYS A 130 10.10 -12.05 2.78
C LYS A 130 9.83 -13.52 2.51
N ASP A 131 10.59 -14.40 3.16
CA ASP A 131 10.52 -15.85 2.95
C ASP A 131 9.68 -16.58 4.01
N GLU A 132 9.12 -15.86 4.99
CA GLU A 132 8.23 -16.44 6.01
C GLU A 132 6.88 -16.82 5.40
N ARG A 133 6.52 -18.10 5.54
CA ARG A 133 5.25 -18.69 5.12
C ARG A 133 4.66 -19.45 6.30
N PRO A 134 3.80 -18.82 7.12
CA PRO A 134 3.14 -19.51 8.21
C PRO A 134 2.19 -20.56 7.64
N ASP A 135 2.22 -21.77 8.22
CA ASP A 135 1.23 -22.80 7.94
C ASP A 135 -0.03 -22.51 8.76
N GLU A 136 -0.96 -21.77 8.16
CA GLU A 136 -2.27 -21.48 8.75
C GLU A 136 -3.35 -22.28 8.03
N PRO A 137 -4.18 -23.05 8.76
CA PRO A 137 -5.27 -23.79 8.14
C PRO A 137 -6.27 -22.82 7.48
N PRO A 138 -6.90 -23.20 6.35
CA PRO A 138 -7.90 -22.38 5.69
C PRO A 138 -9.03 -21.95 6.63
N HIS A 139 -9.49 -20.72 6.48
CA HIS A 139 -10.67 -20.20 7.15
C HIS A 139 -11.92 -20.50 6.32
N THR A 140 -12.39 -21.75 6.46
CA THR A 140 -13.54 -22.28 5.72
C THR A 140 -14.85 -21.49 5.81
N PRO A 141 -15.15 -20.67 6.85
CA PRO A 141 -16.33 -19.81 6.85
C PRO A 141 -16.35 -18.75 5.73
N ALA A 142 -15.19 -18.45 5.12
CA ALA A 142 -15.14 -17.57 3.95
C ALA A 142 -15.56 -18.27 2.65
N TRP A 143 -15.66 -19.60 2.65
CA TRP A 143 -15.91 -20.36 1.43
C TRP A 143 -17.36 -20.17 0.97
N GLY A 144 -17.53 -19.81 -0.30
CA GLY A 144 -18.83 -19.44 -0.87
C GLY A 144 -19.25 -18.01 -0.55
N VAL A 145 -18.46 -17.24 0.19
CA VAL A 145 -18.65 -15.80 0.31
C VAL A 145 -18.21 -15.16 -1.01
N ASP A 146 -19.12 -14.40 -1.60
CA ASP A 146 -18.87 -13.62 -2.80
C ASP A 146 -19.40 -12.19 -2.57
N LEU A 147 -18.47 -11.26 -2.38
CA LEU A 147 -18.78 -9.85 -2.13
C LEU A 147 -19.25 -9.22 -3.43
N ASP A 148 -20.31 -8.40 -3.36
CA ASP A 148 -20.87 -7.70 -4.52
C ASP A 148 -20.03 -6.49 -4.96
N VAL A 149 -18.73 -6.72 -5.21
CA VAL A 149 -17.82 -5.71 -5.72
C VAL A 149 -18.13 -5.49 -7.22
N PRO A 150 -18.45 -4.26 -7.66
CA PRO A 150 -18.82 -4.01 -9.05
C PRO A 150 -17.72 -4.42 -10.02
N ALA A 151 -17.98 -5.42 -10.87
CA ALA A 151 -17.00 -5.90 -11.84
C ALA A 151 -16.73 -4.85 -12.92
N ARG A 152 -15.46 -4.51 -13.16
CA ARG A 152 -15.02 -3.62 -14.26
C ARG A 152 -13.81 -4.23 -14.94
N SER A 153 -13.83 -4.28 -16.26
CA SER A 153 -12.69 -4.72 -17.05
C SER A 153 -11.87 -3.52 -17.46
N GLN A 154 -10.56 -3.52 -17.17
CA GLN A 154 -9.65 -2.49 -17.65
C GLN A 154 -9.60 -2.43 -19.20
N MET A 155 -9.98 -3.52 -19.88
CA MET A 155 -9.92 -3.62 -21.34
C MET A 155 -10.99 -2.79 -22.05
N VAL A 156 -11.96 -2.23 -21.34
CA VAL A 156 -12.93 -1.29 -21.92
C VAL A 156 -12.32 0.08 -22.23
N TYR A 157 -11.09 0.35 -21.76
CA TYR A 157 -10.40 1.62 -21.97
C TYR A 157 -9.31 1.47 -23.05
N PRO A 158 -9.58 1.87 -24.32
CA PRO A 158 -8.62 1.72 -25.42
C PRO A 158 -7.36 2.57 -25.24
N GLU A 159 -7.47 3.70 -24.54
CA GLU A 159 -6.44 4.74 -24.34
C GLU A 159 -5.28 4.33 -23.41
N GLY A 160 -5.30 3.13 -22.81
CA GLY A 160 -4.28 2.74 -21.83
C GLY A 160 -4.66 1.62 -20.88
N GLY A 161 -5.88 1.09 -20.99
CA GLY A 161 -6.44 0.09 -20.08
C GLY A 161 -5.56 -1.13 -19.81
N ARG A 162 -4.69 -1.53 -20.77
CA ARG A 162 -3.77 -2.66 -20.62
C ARG A 162 -2.82 -2.56 -19.41
N VAL A 163 -2.57 -1.36 -18.89
CA VAL A 163 -1.68 -1.12 -17.74
C VAL A 163 -2.40 -0.45 -16.55
N TRP A 164 -3.74 -0.46 -16.55
CA TRP A 164 -4.58 0.21 -15.55
C TRP A 164 -5.15 -0.74 -14.47
N CYS A 165 -4.50 -1.87 -14.23
CA CYS A 165 -5.00 -2.85 -13.25
C CYS A 165 -5.17 -2.28 -11.83
N SER A 166 -4.23 -1.45 -11.36
CA SER A 166 -4.32 -0.81 -10.05
C SER A 166 -5.47 0.20 -9.95
N PRO A 167 -5.57 1.23 -10.82
CA PRO A 167 -6.64 2.22 -10.70
C PRO A 167 -8.03 1.61 -10.94
N VAL A 168 -8.16 0.64 -11.85
CA VAL A 168 -9.44 -0.07 -12.05
C VAL A 168 -9.82 -0.85 -10.80
N SER A 169 -8.90 -1.61 -10.21
CA SER A 169 -9.17 -2.35 -8.96
C SER A 169 -9.50 -1.41 -7.80
N LEU A 170 -8.81 -0.27 -7.71
CA LEU A 170 -9.06 0.74 -6.69
C LEU A 170 -10.47 1.32 -6.82
N ALA A 171 -10.86 1.72 -8.02
CA ALA A 171 -12.20 2.25 -8.29
C ALA A 171 -13.29 1.21 -8.00
N MET A 172 -13.06 -0.08 -8.33
CA MET A 172 -13.99 -1.17 -8.01
C MET A 172 -14.19 -1.32 -6.50
N VAL A 173 -13.11 -1.31 -5.71
CA VAL A 173 -13.17 -1.43 -4.25
C VAL A 173 -13.79 -0.18 -3.62
N MET A 174 -13.49 1.02 -4.10
CA MET A 174 -14.16 2.24 -3.61
C MET A 174 -15.66 2.21 -3.92
N ALA A 175 -16.05 1.73 -5.12
CA ALA A 175 -17.45 1.61 -5.51
C ALA A 175 -18.21 0.60 -4.64
N TYR A 176 -17.56 -0.50 -4.24
CA TYR A 176 -18.11 -1.44 -3.26
C TYR A 176 -18.47 -0.76 -1.92
N TYR A 177 -17.66 0.21 -1.49
CA TYR A 177 -17.92 1.00 -0.29
C TYR A 177 -18.73 2.28 -0.56
N GLY A 178 -19.39 2.39 -1.71
CA GLY A 178 -20.34 3.47 -2.02
C GLY A 178 -19.75 4.72 -2.67
N HIS A 179 -18.48 4.71 -3.09
CA HIS A 179 -17.87 5.82 -3.84
C HIS A 179 -17.54 5.40 -5.27
N ALA A 180 -18.32 5.89 -6.23
CA ALA A 180 -18.06 5.71 -7.65
C ALA A 180 -17.47 6.99 -8.26
N GLU A 181 -16.45 6.84 -9.11
CA GLU A 181 -15.79 7.95 -9.81
C GLU A 181 -15.33 7.50 -11.20
N SER A 182 -14.98 8.46 -12.07
CA SER A 182 -14.44 8.16 -13.39
C SER A 182 -13.06 7.53 -13.28
N ILE A 183 -12.91 6.29 -13.73
CA ILE A 183 -11.61 5.62 -13.81
C ILE A 183 -10.62 6.41 -14.69
N PRO A 184 -10.93 6.71 -15.97
CA PRO A 184 -9.96 7.39 -16.85
C PRO A 184 -9.71 8.85 -16.44
N ASP A 185 -10.72 9.57 -15.95
CA ASP A 185 -10.60 11.01 -15.71
C ASP A 185 -10.17 11.36 -14.28
N GLU A 186 -10.40 10.46 -13.32
CA GLU A 186 -10.10 10.70 -11.89
C GLU A 186 -9.08 9.70 -11.35
N THR A 187 -9.41 8.40 -11.33
CA THR A 187 -8.57 7.41 -10.63
C THR A 187 -7.22 7.23 -11.31
N VAL A 188 -7.19 7.05 -12.63
CA VAL A 188 -5.96 6.85 -13.43
C VAL A 188 -4.96 8.00 -13.22
N PRO A 189 -5.30 9.29 -13.48
CA PRO A 189 -4.36 10.37 -13.23
C PRO A 189 -4.04 10.56 -11.74
N GLY A 190 -4.97 10.22 -10.85
CA GLY A 190 -4.80 10.39 -9.40
C GLY A 190 -3.75 9.51 -8.74
N VAL A 191 -3.52 8.30 -9.27
CA VAL A 191 -2.56 7.32 -8.73
C VAL A 191 -1.33 7.10 -9.60
N TYR A 192 -1.20 7.81 -10.72
CA TYR A 192 -0.03 7.69 -11.59
C TYR A 192 1.24 8.17 -10.89
N ASP A 193 2.29 7.36 -10.94
CA ASP A 193 3.63 7.68 -10.50
C ASP A 193 4.52 7.88 -11.74
N PRO A 194 4.87 9.13 -12.09
CA PRO A 194 5.70 9.44 -13.26
C PRO A 194 7.12 8.90 -13.18
N VAL A 195 7.66 8.70 -11.97
CA VAL A 195 9.04 8.17 -11.80
C VAL A 195 9.05 6.67 -12.03
N TYR A 196 8.02 5.96 -11.55
CA TYR A 196 7.82 4.55 -11.86
C TYR A 196 7.32 4.32 -13.30
N GLY A 197 6.64 5.30 -13.89
CA GLY A 197 5.99 5.18 -15.19
C GLY A 197 4.71 4.33 -15.15
N GLY A 198 4.00 4.27 -14.01
CA GLY A 198 2.84 3.40 -13.86
C GLY A 198 1.97 3.73 -12.64
N HIS A 199 0.97 2.89 -12.37
CA HIS A 199 -0.06 3.12 -11.35
C HIS A 199 0.04 2.19 -10.14
N GLY A 200 1.05 1.32 -10.12
CA GLY A 200 1.20 0.23 -9.15
C GLY A 200 1.88 0.62 -7.84
N ASN A 201 2.06 1.91 -7.56
CA ASN A 201 2.62 2.40 -6.31
C ASN A 201 1.53 2.32 -5.21
N TRP A 202 1.60 1.31 -4.34
CA TRP A 202 0.55 1.02 -3.37
C TRP A 202 0.30 2.17 -2.38
N PRO A 203 1.34 2.78 -1.79
CA PRO A 203 1.15 3.94 -0.92
C PRO A 203 0.39 5.08 -1.61
N PHE A 204 0.65 5.34 -2.90
CA PHE A 204 -0.06 6.37 -3.64
C PHE A 204 -1.54 6.03 -3.86
N ASN A 205 -1.86 4.75 -4.10
CA ASN A 205 -3.25 4.28 -4.19
C ASN A 205 -3.97 4.48 -2.83
N THR A 206 -3.31 4.14 -1.71
CA THR A 206 -3.90 4.34 -0.37
C THR A 206 -4.09 5.82 -0.02
N ALA A 207 -3.12 6.67 -0.35
CA ALA A 207 -3.21 8.10 -0.12
C ALA A 207 -4.31 8.74 -0.98
N TYR A 208 -4.43 8.32 -2.25
CA TYR A 208 -5.51 8.75 -3.15
C TYR A 208 -6.89 8.37 -2.60
N ALA A 209 -7.10 7.11 -2.22
CA ALA A 209 -8.36 6.67 -1.60
C ALA A 209 -8.69 7.49 -0.34
N SER A 210 -7.68 7.88 0.44
CA SER A 210 -7.90 8.71 1.62
C SER A 210 -8.42 10.11 1.33
N THR A 211 -8.14 10.66 0.14
CA THR A 211 -8.76 11.93 -0.30
C THR A 211 -10.24 11.79 -0.62
N ARG A 212 -10.73 10.55 -0.79
CA ARG A 212 -12.14 10.21 -1.03
C ARG A 212 -12.85 9.79 0.27
N GLY A 213 -12.20 10.01 1.43
CA GLY A 213 -12.78 9.72 2.74
C GLY A 213 -12.52 8.29 3.25
N PHE A 214 -11.74 7.48 2.52
CA PHE A 214 -11.41 6.13 2.97
C PHE A 214 -10.25 6.12 3.97
N ARG A 215 -10.31 5.18 4.92
CA ARG A 215 -9.12 4.74 5.63
C ARG A 215 -8.50 3.58 4.87
N ALA A 216 -7.33 3.78 4.28
CA ALA A 216 -6.67 2.79 3.43
C ALA A 216 -5.22 2.56 3.86
N TYR A 217 -4.74 1.33 3.79
CA TYR A 217 -3.36 1.00 4.14
C TYR A 217 -2.92 -0.24 3.37
N VAL A 218 -1.61 -0.40 3.24
CA VAL A 218 -1.01 -1.63 2.74
C VAL A 218 -0.84 -2.59 3.90
N ASP A 219 -1.18 -3.84 3.67
CA ASP A 219 -0.86 -4.96 4.55
C ASP A 219 -0.31 -6.10 3.68
N ARG A 220 0.38 -7.06 4.30
CA ARG A 220 0.90 -8.24 3.61
C ARG A 220 0.47 -9.46 4.38
N PHE A 221 -0.33 -10.35 3.78
CA PHE A 221 -0.68 -11.62 4.40
C PHE A 221 0.36 -12.71 4.08
N GLY A 222 0.84 -13.40 5.12
CA GLY A 222 1.82 -14.49 4.99
C GLY A 222 1.21 -15.81 4.47
N ALA A 223 -0.09 -15.98 4.71
CA ALA A 223 -0.91 -17.13 4.30
C ALA A 223 -2.26 -16.66 3.74
N PHE A 224 -3.03 -17.57 3.16
CA PHE A 224 -4.34 -17.26 2.58
C PHE A 224 -5.45 -17.10 3.64
N ALA A 225 -5.35 -17.80 4.77
CA ALA A 225 -6.36 -17.77 5.83
C ALA A 225 -6.67 -16.37 6.41
N PRO A 226 -5.69 -15.46 6.62
CA PRO A 226 -5.98 -14.06 6.92
C PRO A 226 -6.83 -13.33 5.87
N LEU A 227 -6.62 -13.60 4.58
CA LEU A 227 -7.42 -13.02 3.49
C LEU A 227 -8.86 -13.56 3.53
N GLU A 228 -9.02 -14.85 3.74
CA GLU A 228 -10.33 -15.48 3.92
C GLU A 228 -11.09 -14.85 5.09
N ARG A 229 -10.44 -14.64 6.25
CA ARG A 229 -11.04 -13.92 7.40
C ARG A 229 -11.42 -12.48 7.06
N TRP A 230 -10.67 -11.82 6.18
CA TRP A 230 -10.96 -10.46 5.73
C TRP A 230 -12.24 -10.44 4.87
N ILE A 231 -12.32 -11.34 3.89
CA ILE A 231 -13.48 -11.50 2.99
C ILE A 231 -14.73 -11.93 3.77
N ALA A 232 -14.61 -12.88 4.70
CA ALA A 232 -15.71 -13.34 5.55
C ALA A 232 -16.35 -12.22 6.40
N ARG A 233 -15.63 -11.10 6.61
CA ARG A 233 -16.11 -9.92 7.32
C ARG A 233 -16.72 -8.85 6.39
N GLY A 234 -16.98 -9.19 5.13
CA GLY A 234 -17.52 -8.24 4.16
C GLY A 234 -16.51 -7.18 3.72
N ARG A 235 -15.21 -7.47 3.79
CA ARG A 235 -14.17 -6.49 3.46
C ARG A 235 -13.52 -6.86 2.14
N ALA A 236 -13.77 -6.05 1.12
CA ALA A 236 -13.05 -6.15 -0.15
C ALA A 236 -11.62 -5.59 0.00
N GLY A 237 -10.68 -6.19 -0.73
CA GLY A 237 -9.28 -5.76 -0.78
C GLY A 237 -8.69 -5.94 -2.17
N ILE A 238 -7.59 -5.24 -2.45
CA ILE A 238 -6.83 -5.38 -3.69
C ILE A 238 -5.59 -6.21 -3.38
N ALA A 239 -5.34 -7.25 -4.15
CA ALA A 239 -4.17 -8.08 -4.02
C ALA A 239 -3.42 -8.17 -5.36
N PRO A 240 -2.08 -8.06 -5.37
CA PRO A 240 -1.33 -8.46 -6.53
C PRO A 240 -1.39 -9.98 -6.67
N VAL A 241 -1.76 -10.45 -7.85
CA VAL A 241 -1.60 -11.84 -8.25
C VAL A 241 -0.61 -11.92 -9.41
N ALA A 242 0.25 -12.92 -9.36
CA ALA A 242 1.00 -13.37 -10.53
C ALA A 242 0.39 -14.70 -10.95
N TYR A 243 -0.08 -14.79 -12.19
CA TYR A 243 -0.67 -16.02 -12.72
C TYR A 243 -0.28 -16.22 -14.18
N GLY A 244 -0.29 -17.49 -14.60
CA GLY A 244 -0.24 -17.88 -16.01
C GLY A 244 -1.58 -18.43 -16.49
N ARG A 245 -1.72 -18.68 -17.81
CA ARG A 245 -2.96 -19.22 -18.43
C ARG A 245 -3.52 -20.46 -17.75
N ALA A 246 -2.66 -21.30 -17.16
CA ALA A 246 -3.07 -22.53 -16.47
C ALA A 246 -3.83 -22.28 -15.15
N TRP A 247 -3.67 -21.10 -14.55
CA TRP A 247 -4.28 -20.73 -13.27
C TRP A 247 -5.60 -19.97 -13.42
N LEU A 248 -5.73 -19.13 -14.46
CA LEU A 248 -6.96 -18.40 -14.79
C LEU A 248 -7.27 -18.52 -16.30
N PRO A 249 -7.88 -19.63 -16.74
CA PRO A 249 -8.08 -19.90 -18.17
C PRO A 249 -9.00 -18.88 -18.86
N ASN A 250 -9.83 -18.15 -18.10
CA ASN A 250 -10.74 -17.12 -18.60
C ASN A 250 -10.27 -15.68 -18.32
N ALA A 251 -9.04 -15.49 -17.82
CA ALA A 251 -8.54 -14.14 -17.58
C ALA A 251 -8.33 -13.39 -18.92
N PRO A 252 -8.77 -12.13 -19.03
CA PRO A 252 -8.56 -11.32 -20.23
C PRO A 252 -7.08 -11.03 -20.50
N ILE A 253 -6.20 -11.23 -19.51
CA ILE A 253 -4.75 -11.23 -19.67
C ILE A 253 -4.22 -12.63 -19.40
N ALA A 254 -3.56 -13.20 -20.41
CA ALA A 254 -3.11 -14.58 -20.42
C ALA A 254 -1.97 -14.92 -19.43
N ARG A 255 -1.13 -13.94 -19.05
CA ARG A 255 -0.01 -14.13 -18.11
C ARG A 255 0.42 -12.77 -17.57
N THR A 256 0.77 -12.70 -16.29
CA THR A 256 1.20 -11.44 -15.65
C THR A 256 2.42 -11.71 -14.75
N GLY A 257 3.37 -10.77 -14.71
CA GLY A 257 4.46 -10.76 -13.71
C GLY A 257 4.07 -10.04 -12.41
N GLY A 258 2.79 -9.68 -12.29
CA GLY A 258 2.22 -8.80 -11.27
C GLY A 258 1.01 -8.09 -11.87
N GLN A 259 -0.20 -8.51 -11.50
CA GLN A 259 -1.45 -7.83 -11.84
C GLN A 259 -2.28 -7.67 -10.56
N ASN A 260 -2.80 -6.48 -10.33
CA ASN A 260 -3.71 -6.24 -9.22
C ASN A 260 -5.09 -6.79 -9.60
N LEU A 261 -5.61 -7.67 -8.75
CA LEU A 261 -6.98 -8.14 -8.79
C LEU A 261 -7.70 -7.77 -7.49
N VAL A 262 -9.02 -7.71 -7.56
CA VAL A 262 -9.87 -7.55 -6.39
C VAL A 262 -10.17 -8.92 -5.81
N GLY A 263 -9.80 -9.14 -4.55
CA GLY A 263 -10.26 -10.31 -3.81
C GLY A 263 -11.71 -10.09 -3.38
N ARG A 264 -12.65 -10.74 -4.09
CA ARG A 264 -14.10 -10.64 -3.80
C ARG A 264 -14.68 -11.89 -3.16
N GLY A 265 -14.01 -13.03 -3.22
CA GLY A 265 -14.53 -14.27 -2.66
C GLY A 265 -13.50 -15.38 -2.47
N CYS A 266 -13.94 -16.48 -1.86
CA CYS A 266 -13.13 -17.69 -1.68
C CYS A 266 -13.93 -18.93 -2.08
N THR A 267 -13.32 -19.85 -2.83
CA THR A 267 -13.94 -21.13 -3.20
C THR A 267 -13.24 -22.29 -2.51
N GLY A 268 -13.97 -23.38 -2.22
CA GLY A 268 -13.36 -24.62 -1.72
C GLY A 268 -12.47 -25.22 -2.81
N GLY A 269 -11.15 -25.23 -2.60
CA GLY A 269 -10.17 -25.71 -3.59
C GLY A 269 -8.94 -24.82 -3.83
N GLY A 270 -8.76 -23.74 -3.05
CA GLY A 270 -7.51 -22.95 -3.06
C GLY A 270 -7.35 -22.00 -4.26
N GLY A 271 -8.35 -21.86 -5.12
CA GLY A 271 -8.39 -20.87 -6.20
C GLY A 271 -9.38 -19.74 -5.89
N GLY A 272 -8.87 -18.54 -5.65
CA GLY A 272 -9.70 -17.33 -5.58
C GLY A 272 -10.18 -16.93 -6.98
N GLY A 273 -11.48 -16.63 -7.11
CA GLY A 273 -12.09 -16.00 -8.29
C GLY A 273 -12.26 -14.50 -8.11
#